data_AF-A0A0F9UYJ3-F1
#
_entry.id   AF-A0A0F9UYJ3-F1
#
_cell.length_a   1.000
_cell.length_b   1.000
_cell.length_c   1.000
_cell.angle_alpha   90.00
_cell.angle_beta   90.00
_cell.angle_gamma   90.00
#
_symmetry.space_group_name_H-M   'P 1'
#
loop_
_entity.id
_entity.type
_entity.pdbx_description
1 polymer ?
#
loop_
_entity_poly.entity_id
_entity_poly.type
_entity_poly.pdbx_seq_one_letter_code
_entity_poly.pdbx_strand_id
1 'polypeptide(L)'
;MDPTRTAMRRIMLTEAADAAVPQYFYLALDFGSYNYDEMLANLMSGRLEGLKGIGATSIQDMIMDWGQLRELLIRMPGDDVAALNDVSMIRYDDPAYLMANNMEALGRLFNSPGDPQQILTKMGSYVLKALRDFGAAQQHYGFQYSGPLQSFGHWIARSGRRINSVDDMVRLFLQFLDEEHNSDDPYRRAITSHLDYDQPDFPDASEWKKWFHQGVKNMGALYSAEVEWAVKSGALKVPESSDIWVISPEQKYMDAYPHWKKTGEFPFLGKRGYAFDTWTDVMKSVDRWHEAINQLRTKYASVKIVSVRRAEKEKTKLFARRERQRQAGD
;
A
#
# COMPACT_ATOMS: atom_id res chain seq x y z
N MET A 1 -16.72 -17.95 17.32
CA MET A 1 -16.59 -16.74 16.48
C MET A 1 -16.21 -15.59 17.40
N ASP A 2 -15.14 -14.87 17.08
CA ASP A 2 -14.65 -13.74 17.88
C ASP A 2 -15.61 -12.53 17.75
N PRO A 3 -16.26 -12.06 18.84
CA PRO A 3 -17.15 -10.90 18.82
C PRO A 3 -16.45 -9.63 18.33
N THR A 4 -15.13 -9.53 18.52
CA THR A 4 -14.30 -8.38 18.17
C THR A 4 -14.20 -8.19 16.66
N ARG A 5 -14.10 -9.30 15.89
CA ARG A 5 -14.17 -9.28 14.41
C ARG A 5 -15.53 -8.83 13.87
N THR A 6 -16.61 -9.06 14.63
CA THR A 6 -17.98 -8.71 14.21
C THR A 6 -18.29 -7.24 14.47
N ALA A 7 -17.71 -6.65 15.53
CA ALA A 7 -17.78 -5.22 15.81
C ALA A 7 -16.95 -4.38 14.81
N MET A 8 -15.78 -4.89 14.36
CA MET A 8 -14.94 -4.25 13.33
C MET A 8 -15.69 -4.06 12.00
N ARG A 9 -16.55 -5.02 11.61
CA ARG A 9 -17.39 -4.89 10.43
C ARG A 9 -18.38 -3.74 10.50
N ARG A 10 -18.85 -3.34 11.70
CA ARG A 10 -20.03 -2.47 11.85
C ARG A 10 -19.74 -0.97 11.85
N ILE A 11 -18.52 -0.55 12.20
CA ILE A 11 -18.17 0.88 12.34
C ILE A 11 -17.39 1.42 11.12
N MET A 12 -16.68 0.58 10.36
CA MET A 12 -16.23 0.96 9.00
C MET A 12 -17.40 1.16 8.01
N LEU A 13 -18.64 0.85 8.41
CA LEU A 13 -19.82 0.83 7.55
C LEU A 13 -20.60 2.16 7.48
N THR A 14 -20.35 3.14 8.36
CA THR A 14 -21.32 4.26 8.49
C THR A 14 -20.97 5.57 7.79
N GLU A 15 -19.75 5.78 7.26
CA GLU A 15 -19.40 7.05 6.58
C GLU A 15 -18.49 6.85 5.34
N ALA A 16 -18.82 5.85 4.51
CA ALA A 16 -18.16 5.61 3.22
C ALA A 16 -19.02 6.06 2.00
N ALA A 17 -20.07 6.86 2.24
CA ALA A 17 -21.15 7.05 1.27
C ALA A 17 -20.84 7.98 0.08
N ASP A 18 -19.77 8.78 0.11
CA ASP A 18 -19.68 9.94 -0.79
C ASP A 18 -18.59 9.86 -1.88
N ALA A 19 -17.80 8.79 -1.93
CA ALA A 19 -16.89 8.57 -3.06
C ALA A 19 -17.58 7.76 -4.14
N ALA A 20 -17.82 8.37 -5.31
CA ALA A 20 -18.32 7.67 -6.48
C ALA A 20 -17.41 6.47 -6.80
N VAL A 21 -18.01 5.30 -7.05
CA VAL A 21 -17.27 4.12 -7.50
C VAL A 21 -16.48 4.50 -8.75
N PRO A 22 -15.15 4.28 -8.78
CA PRO A 22 -14.34 4.63 -9.93
C PRO A 22 -14.76 3.80 -11.13
N GLN A 23 -14.61 4.33 -12.34
CA GLN A 23 -14.94 3.57 -13.56
C GLN A 23 -14.19 2.23 -13.64
N TYR A 24 -12.96 2.19 -13.13
CA TYR A 24 -12.16 0.98 -13.06
C TYR A 24 -11.38 0.92 -11.75
N PHE A 25 -11.16 -0.30 -11.29
CA PHE A 25 -10.14 -0.64 -10.30
C PHE A 25 -8.97 -1.33 -10.97
N TYR A 26 -7.82 -1.23 -10.32
CA TYR A 26 -6.56 -1.75 -10.83
C TYR A 26 -5.80 -2.51 -9.77
N LEU A 27 -5.13 -3.56 -10.21
CA LEU A 27 -4.32 -4.42 -9.35
C LEU A 27 -3.06 -4.83 -10.10
N ALA A 28 -1.91 -4.75 -9.43
CA ALA A 28 -0.63 -5.25 -9.92
C ALA A 28 -0.22 -6.47 -9.09
N LEU A 29 0.02 -7.60 -9.74
CA LEU A 29 0.33 -8.88 -9.10
C LEU A 29 1.63 -9.40 -9.64
N ASP A 30 2.56 -9.80 -8.77
CA ASP A 30 3.78 -10.52 -9.14
C ASP A 30 3.42 -11.93 -9.63
N PHE A 31 3.70 -12.24 -10.89
CA PHE A 31 3.31 -13.50 -11.52
C PHE A 31 4.49 -14.45 -11.75
N GLY A 32 5.71 -13.93 -11.87
CA GLY A 32 6.92 -14.70 -12.19
C GLY A 32 7.76 -15.15 -10.99
N SER A 33 7.41 -14.76 -9.77
CA SER A 33 8.07 -15.23 -8.55
C SER A 33 7.59 -16.63 -8.11
N TYR A 34 8.10 -17.11 -6.96
CA TYR A 34 8.04 -18.49 -6.46
C TYR A 34 6.65 -19.16 -6.38
N ASN A 35 5.54 -18.45 -6.62
CA ASN A 35 4.16 -18.94 -6.47
C ASN A 35 3.31 -18.85 -7.76
N TYR A 36 3.91 -18.98 -8.94
CA TYR A 36 3.21 -18.95 -10.24
C TYR A 36 1.94 -19.81 -10.29
N ASP A 37 2.03 -21.10 -9.93
CA ASP A 37 0.91 -22.04 -10.06
C ASP A 37 -0.26 -21.65 -9.13
N GLU A 38 0.06 -21.18 -7.92
CA GLU A 38 -0.91 -20.68 -6.96
C GLU A 38 -1.59 -19.40 -7.47
N MET A 39 -0.82 -18.45 -8.01
CA MET A 39 -1.35 -17.21 -8.55
C MET A 39 -2.27 -17.47 -9.75
N LEU A 40 -1.85 -18.34 -10.68
CA LEU A 40 -2.68 -18.75 -11.81
C LEU A 40 -3.95 -19.45 -11.33
N ALA A 41 -3.87 -20.37 -10.36
CA ALA A 41 -5.05 -21.03 -9.79
C ALA A 41 -6.01 -20.03 -9.14
N ASN A 42 -5.49 -19.05 -8.40
CA ASN A 42 -6.28 -17.98 -7.78
C ASN A 42 -6.98 -17.11 -8.84
N LEU A 43 -6.28 -16.73 -9.92
CA LEU A 43 -6.89 -16.02 -11.05
C LEU A 43 -7.93 -16.88 -11.78
N MET A 44 -7.64 -18.16 -12.00
CA MET A 44 -8.58 -19.08 -12.67
C MET A 44 -9.79 -19.42 -11.80
N SER A 45 -9.70 -19.34 -10.47
CA SER A 45 -10.86 -19.38 -9.56
C SER A 45 -11.59 -18.03 -9.50
N GLY A 46 -10.91 -16.93 -9.87
CA GLY A 46 -11.44 -15.57 -9.85
C GLY A 46 -11.46 -14.99 -8.44
N ARG A 47 -10.67 -15.57 -7.54
CA ARG A 47 -10.60 -15.22 -6.12
C ARG A 47 -9.14 -15.02 -5.73
N LEU A 48 -8.79 -13.80 -5.37
CA LEU A 48 -7.46 -13.42 -4.90
C LEU A 48 -7.51 -13.17 -3.39
N GLU A 49 -6.79 -13.97 -2.62
CA GLU A 49 -6.71 -13.85 -1.16
C GLU A 49 -5.49 -13.04 -0.72
N GLY A 50 -5.52 -12.49 0.50
CA GLY A 50 -4.38 -11.81 1.09
C GLY A 50 -4.08 -10.42 0.51
N LEU A 51 -4.94 -9.90 -0.35
CA LEU A 51 -4.81 -8.54 -0.87
C LEU A 51 -5.10 -7.52 0.23
N LYS A 52 -4.25 -6.49 0.32
CA LYS A 52 -4.56 -5.34 1.17
C LYS A 52 -5.73 -4.57 0.60
N GLY A 53 -5.62 -4.14 -0.64
CA GLY A 53 -6.60 -3.30 -1.32
C GLY A 53 -6.38 -3.30 -2.82
N ILE A 54 -7.21 -2.52 -3.50
CA ILE A 54 -7.18 -2.28 -4.95
C ILE A 54 -7.06 -0.78 -5.18
N GLY A 55 -6.31 -0.38 -6.21
CA GLY A 55 -6.14 1.02 -6.56
C GLY A 55 -7.24 1.50 -7.50
N ALA A 56 -7.57 2.78 -7.43
CA ALA A 56 -8.40 3.47 -8.43
C ALA A 56 -7.57 4.44 -9.31
N THR A 57 -6.24 4.34 -9.23
CA THR A 57 -5.29 5.10 -10.07
C THR A 57 -5.31 4.61 -11.51
N SER A 58 -4.89 5.42 -12.49
CA SER A 58 -5.02 5.01 -13.90
C SER A 58 -4.17 3.77 -14.24
N ILE A 59 -4.60 2.97 -15.23
CA ILE A 59 -3.80 1.83 -15.73
C ILE A 59 -2.39 2.27 -16.16
N GLN A 60 -2.28 3.49 -16.69
CA GLN A 60 -1.01 4.04 -17.10
C GLN A 60 -0.07 4.19 -15.91
N ASP A 61 -0.54 4.81 -14.82
CA ASP A 61 0.28 4.98 -13.60
C ASP A 61 0.67 3.61 -13.03
N MET A 62 -0.26 2.64 -13.01
CA MET A 62 0.02 1.27 -12.56
C MET A 62 1.06 0.53 -13.42
N ILE A 63 0.99 0.66 -14.75
CA ILE A 63 2.02 0.13 -15.65
C ILE A 63 3.37 0.80 -15.35
N MET A 64 3.37 2.09 -15.05
CA MET A 64 4.60 2.82 -14.82
C MET A 64 5.28 2.49 -13.50
N ASP A 65 4.50 2.41 -12.44
CA ASP A 65 5.02 2.25 -11.08
C ASP A 65 5.28 0.78 -10.75
N TRP A 66 4.48 -0.12 -11.32
CA TRP A 66 4.49 -1.54 -10.94
C TRP A 66 4.74 -2.50 -12.09
N GLY A 67 4.57 -2.07 -13.35
CA GLY A 67 4.58 -2.98 -14.49
C GLY A 67 5.88 -3.75 -14.67
N GLN A 68 7.03 -3.15 -14.35
CA GLN A 68 8.34 -3.81 -14.38
C GLN A 68 8.56 -4.80 -13.24
N LEU A 69 7.85 -4.62 -12.12
CA LEU A 69 8.06 -5.36 -10.87
C LEU A 69 7.04 -6.47 -10.65
N ARG A 70 5.87 -6.38 -11.31
CA ARG A 70 4.73 -7.26 -11.06
C ARG A 70 4.38 -8.11 -12.28
N GLU A 71 4.71 -7.73 -13.52
CA GLU A 71 4.48 -8.57 -14.71
C GLU A 71 3.01 -8.88 -15.06
N LEU A 72 2.04 -8.74 -14.13
CA LEU A 72 0.62 -8.85 -14.41
C LEU A 72 -0.14 -7.66 -13.82
N LEU A 73 -0.96 -7.01 -14.64
CA LEU A 73 -1.92 -6.02 -14.20
C LEU A 73 -3.34 -6.43 -14.56
N ILE A 74 -4.28 -6.12 -13.69
CA ILE A 74 -5.70 -6.37 -13.88
C ILE A 74 -6.40 -5.01 -13.90
N ARG A 75 -7.19 -4.76 -14.94
CA ARG A 75 -8.16 -3.66 -14.99
C ARG A 75 -9.55 -4.24 -14.86
N MET A 76 -10.25 -3.89 -13.79
CA MET A 76 -11.56 -4.42 -13.44
C MET A 76 -12.61 -3.30 -13.55
N PRO A 77 -13.77 -3.53 -14.20
CA PRO A 77 -14.86 -2.55 -14.20
C PRO A 77 -15.35 -2.25 -12.79
N GLY A 78 -15.51 -0.97 -12.46
CA GLY A 78 -15.85 -0.50 -11.13
C GLY A 78 -17.15 -1.06 -10.59
N ASP A 79 -18.21 -0.96 -11.40
CA ASP A 79 -19.55 -1.41 -11.04
C ASP A 79 -19.58 -2.92 -10.76
N ASP A 80 -18.87 -3.71 -11.57
CA ASP A 80 -18.77 -5.16 -11.38
C ASP A 80 -18.01 -5.51 -10.10
N VAL A 81 -16.92 -4.80 -9.81
CA VAL A 81 -16.17 -4.98 -8.55
C VAL A 81 -17.05 -4.64 -7.35
N ALA A 82 -17.75 -3.51 -7.38
CA ALA A 82 -18.64 -3.07 -6.31
C ALA A 82 -19.83 -4.03 -6.12
N ALA A 83 -20.33 -4.64 -7.19
CA ALA A 83 -21.40 -5.64 -7.12
C ALA A 83 -20.93 -6.98 -6.54
N LEU A 84 -19.70 -7.40 -6.85
CA LEU A 84 -19.15 -8.70 -6.44
C LEU A 84 -18.48 -8.67 -5.05
N ASN A 85 -18.02 -7.49 -4.62
CA ASN A 85 -17.16 -7.29 -3.46
C ASN A 85 -17.70 -6.20 -2.53
N ASP A 86 -17.53 -6.41 -1.22
CA ASP A 86 -17.72 -5.35 -0.22
C ASP A 86 -16.44 -4.51 -0.16
N VAL A 87 -16.42 -3.42 -0.93
CA VAL A 87 -15.29 -2.49 -1.01
C VAL A 87 -15.59 -1.17 -0.31
N SER A 88 -14.57 -0.57 0.28
CA SER A 88 -14.66 0.78 0.86
C SER A 88 -13.38 1.56 0.64
N MET A 89 -13.52 2.82 0.24
CA MET A 89 -12.40 3.74 0.08
C MET A 89 -11.71 3.99 1.42
N ILE A 90 -10.37 4.02 1.40
CA ILE A 90 -9.56 4.43 2.54
C ILE A 90 -9.36 5.95 2.50
N ARG A 91 -9.76 6.64 3.58
CA ARG A 91 -9.72 8.10 3.69
C ARG A 91 -8.41 8.56 4.32
N TYR A 92 -7.34 8.57 3.53
CA TYR A 92 -6.00 8.96 3.99
C TYR A 92 -5.87 10.45 4.34
N ASP A 93 -6.83 11.28 3.97
CA ASP A 93 -6.90 12.71 4.27
C ASP A 93 -7.70 13.03 5.54
N ASP A 94 -8.31 12.03 6.18
CA ASP A 94 -9.13 12.19 7.39
C ASP A 94 -8.43 11.60 8.63
N PRO A 95 -7.86 12.44 9.50
CA PRO A 95 -7.21 11.98 10.73
C PRO A 95 -8.15 11.26 11.70
N ALA A 96 -9.43 11.63 11.76
CA ALA A 96 -10.38 10.97 12.65
C ALA A 96 -10.63 9.54 12.18
N TYR A 97 -10.81 9.34 10.87
CA TYR A 97 -10.89 8.02 10.25
C TYR A 97 -9.62 7.19 10.48
N LEU A 98 -8.44 7.79 10.27
CA LEU A 98 -7.15 7.13 10.43
C LEU A 98 -6.88 6.66 11.86
N MET A 99 -7.34 7.43 12.85
CA MET A 99 -7.19 7.13 14.27
C MET A 99 -8.27 6.19 14.81
N ALA A 100 -9.37 6.01 14.10
CA ALA A 100 -10.47 5.15 14.54
C ALA A 100 -10.06 3.67 14.67
N ASN A 101 -10.84 2.92 15.45
CA ASN A 101 -10.72 1.46 15.58
C ASN A 101 -9.30 0.97 15.90
N ASN A 102 -8.62 1.60 16.88
CA ASN A 102 -7.24 1.28 17.22
C ASN A 102 -6.23 1.52 16.09
N MET A 103 -6.39 2.61 15.34
CA MET A 103 -5.50 3.02 14.25
C MET A 103 -5.39 1.97 13.13
N GLU A 104 -6.43 1.16 12.91
CA GLU A 104 -6.37 0.04 11.96
C GLU A 104 -6.03 0.50 10.54
N ALA A 105 -6.65 1.59 10.08
CA ALA A 105 -6.38 2.17 8.77
C ALA A 105 -4.91 2.64 8.63
N LEU A 106 -4.34 3.23 9.67
CA LEU A 106 -2.91 3.58 9.70
C LEU A 106 -2.01 2.34 9.68
N GLY A 107 -2.39 1.26 10.36
CA GLY A 107 -1.64 -0.01 10.37
C GLY A 107 -1.50 -0.66 8.99
N ARG A 108 -2.50 -0.44 8.11
CA ARG A 108 -2.50 -0.96 6.74
C ARG A 108 -1.36 -0.40 5.89
N LEU A 109 -1.04 0.89 6.06
CA LEU A 109 0.06 1.59 5.36
C LEU A 109 1.41 0.89 5.53
N PHE A 110 1.54 0.13 6.61
CA PHE A 110 2.80 -0.36 7.10
C PHE A 110 2.93 -1.88 7.16
N ASN A 111 1.95 -2.62 6.65
CA ASN A 111 1.83 -4.07 6.82
C ASN A 111 1.72 -4.50 8.29
N SER A 112 1.27 -3.61 9.17
CA SER A 112 1.22 -3.86 10.62
C SER A 112 -0.19 -3.64 11.18
N PRO A 113 -1.26 -4.18 10.54
CA PRO A 113 -2.62 -3.97 11.03
C PRO A 113 -2.77 -4.57 12.43
N GLY A 114 -3.30 -3.77 13.37
CA GLY A 114 -3.51 -4.20 14.75
C GLY A 114 -2.24 -4.26 15.61
N ASP A 115 -1.09 -3.80 15.11
CA ASP A 115 0.14 -3.64 15.89
C ASP A 115 0.35 -2.16 16.26
N PRO A 116 -0.22 -1.70 17.41
CA PRO A 116 -0.11 -0.30 17.81
C PRO A 116 1.34 0.13 18.05
N GLN A 117 2.22 -0.77 18.47
CA GLN A 117 3.63 -0.43 18.70
C GLN A 117 4.30 -0.01 17.38
N GLN A 118 4.16 -0.82 16.33
CA GLN A 118 4.74 -0.49 15.03
C GLN A 118 4.11 0.76 14.40
N ILE A 119 2.79 0.92 14.55
CA ILE A 119 2.08 2.13 14.08
C ILE A 119 2.63 3.37 14.78
N LEU A 120 2.70 3.36 16.11
CA LEU A 120 3.16 4.50 16.91
C LEU A 120 4.63 4.83 16.67
N THR A 121 5.49 3.81 16.54
CA THR A 121 6.90 4.01 16.21
C THR A 121 7.07 4.76 14.89
N LYS A 122 6.32 4.35 13.86
CA LYS A 122 6.37 5.01 12.54
C LYS A 122 5.73 6.39 12.56
N MET A 123 4.58 6.53 13.23
CA MET A 123 3.88 7.80 13.43
C MET A 123 4.78 8.82 14.14
N GLY A 124 5.65 8.37 15.06
CA GLY A 124 6.54 9.25 15.80
C GLY A 124 7.41 10.13 14.90
N SER A 125 7.94 9.58 13.80
CA SER A 125 8.69 10.38 12.81
C SER A 125 7.90 11.54 12.19
N TYR A 126 6.58 11.38 12.03
CA TYR A 126 5.69 12.40 11.47
C TYR A 126 5.28 13.45 12.51
N VAL A 127 5.15 13.03 13.78
CA VAL A 127 4.96 13.94 14.92
C VAL A 127 6.21 14.79 15.13
N LEU A 128 7.41 14.20 15.06
CA LEU A 128 8.69 14.92 15.10
C LEU A 128 8.82 15.92 13.95
N LYS A 129 8.38 15.54 12.75
CA LYS A 129 8.32 16.47 11.62
C LYS A 129 7.37 17.63 11.93
N ALA A 130 6.17 17.36 12.45
CA ALA A 130 5.22 18.40 12.80
C ALA A 130 5.77 19.35 13.87
N LEU A 131 6.41 18.83 14.92
CA LEU A 131 7.12 19.59 15.95
C LEU A 131 8.10 20.61 15.35
N ARG A 132 8.92 20.16 14.40
CA ARG A 132 9.86 21.03 13.66
C ARG A 132 9.13 22.07 12.81
N ASP A 133 8.08 21.66 12.10
CA ASP A 133 7.34 22.54 11.19
C ASP A 133 6.59 23.66 11.96
N PHE A 134 6.21 23.44 13.22
CA PHE A 134 5.62 24.46 14.11
C PHE A 134 6.65 25.40 14.76
N GLY A 135 7.93 25.32 14.41
CA GLY A 135 8.97 26.18 14.98
C GLY A 135 9.32 25.86 16.44
N ALA A 136 8.69 24.84 17.04
CA ALA A 136 9.01 24.35 18.37
C ALA A 136 10.36 23.63 18.41
N ALA A 137 10.95 23.28 17.27
CA ALA A 137 12.23 22.58 17.20
C ALA A 137 13.16 23.14 16.13
N GLN A 138 13.96 24.15 16.47
CA GLN A 138 15.14 24.48 15.67
C GLN A 138 16.48 23.96 16.22
N GLN A 139 16.66 23.59 17.51
CA GLN A 139 17.99 23.09 17.94
C GLN A 139 18.05 21.93 18.96
N HIS A 140 16.98 21.58 19.71
CA HIS A 140 17.12 20.61 20.81
C HIS A 140 16.30 19.30 20.71
N TYR A 141 15.21 19.29 19.93
CA TYR A 141 14.15 18.30 20.16
C TYR A 141 14.10 17.09 19.20
N GLY A 142 14.84 17.08 18.08
CA GLY A 142 14.68 16.04 17.04
C GLY A 142 14.98 14.60 17.49
N PHE A 143 15.97 14.41 18.37
CA PHE A 143 16.35 13.09 18.91
C PHE A 143 15.69 12.76 20.25
N GLN A 144 15.33 13.78 21.05
CA GLN A 144 14.77 13.62 22.40
C GLN A 144 13.42 12.91 22.41
N TYR A 145 12.58 13.15 21.40
CA TYR A 145 11.20 12.65 21.38
C TYR A 145 11.02 11.30 20.67
N SER A 146 12.03 10.78 19.96
CA SER A 146 11.91 9.48 19.25
C SER A 146 11.86 8.29 20.21
N GLY A 147 12.74 8.26 21.21
CA GLY A 147 12.78 7.24 22.25
C GLY A 147 11.49 7.16 23.07
N PRO A 148 10.97 8.30 23.60
CA PRO A 148 9.69 8.33 24.31
C PRO A 148 8.50 7.85 23.48
N LEU A 149 8.40 8.20 22.20
CA LEU A 149 7.30 7.73 21.34
C LEU A 149 7.39 6.22 21.06
N GLN A 150 8.59 5.66 20.93
CA GLN A 150 8.79 4.21 20.84
C GLN A 150 8.41 3.51 22.15
N SER A 151 8.87 4.02 23.30
CA SER A 151 8.53 3.51 24.63
C SER A 151 7.04 3.56 24.90
N PHE A 152 6.37 4.64 24.47
CA PHE A 152 4.93 4.77 24.52
C PHE A 152 4.23 3.67 23.70
N GLY A 153 4.73 3.36 22.49
CA GLY A 153 4.24 2.24 21.68
C GLY A 153 4.32 0.90 22.40
N HIS A 154 5.43 0.63 23.09
CA HIS A 154 5.57 -0.57 23.91
C HIS A 154 4.62 -0.57 25.11
N TRP A 155 4.44 0.57 25.77
CA TRP A 155 3.53 0.71 26.91
C TRP A 155 2.07 0.46 26.50
N ILE A 156 1.63 0.97 25.35
CA ILE A 156 0.30 0.69 24.78
C ILE A 156 0.12 -0.81 24.50
N ALA A 157 1.08 -1.43 23.83
CA ALA A 157 1.00 -2.85 23.49
C ALA A 157 0.94 -3.75 24.74
N ARG A 158 1.75 -3.46 25.77
CA ARG A 158 1.77 -4.22 27.03
C ARG A 158 0.50 -4.04 27.86
N SER A 159 -0.08 -2.83 27.84
CA SER A 159 -1.27 -2.51 28.64
C SER A 159 -2.59 -2.95 27.97
N GLY A 160 -2.57 -3.35 26.70
CA GLY A 160 -3.78 -3.70 25.95
C GLY A 160 -4.71 -2.50 25.72
N ARG A 161 -4.22 -1.28 25.92
CA ARG A 161 -4.99 -0.04 25.72
C ARG A 161 -5.24 0.19 24.23
N ARG A 162 -6.37 0.81 23.92
CA ARG A 162 -6.77 1.13 22.54
C ARG A 162 -6.78 2.63 22.32
N ILE A 163 -6.35 3.06 21.14
CA ILE A 163 -6.37 4.47 20.73
C ILE A 163 -7.37 4.62 19.59
N ASN A 164 -8.51 5.29 19.84
CA ASN A 164 -9.56 5.44 18.82
C ASN A 164 -9.71 6.87 18.31
N SER A 165 -8.89 7.79 18.81
CA SER A 165 -8.94 9.20 18.47
C SER A 165 -7.59 9.87 18.78
N VAL A 166 -7.38 11.09 18.25
CA VAL A 166 -6.23 11.92 18.66
C VAL A 166 -6.35 12.29 20.14
N ASP A 167 -7.55 12.47 20.67
CA ASP A 167 -7.74 12.78 22.10
C ASP A 167 -7.34 11.61 23.00
N ASP A 168 -7.66 10.37 22.60
CA ASP A 168 -7.15 9.18 23.28
C ASP A 168 -5.62 9.12 23.23
N MET A 169 -5.03 9.40 22.07
CA MET A 169 -3.57 9.43 21.88
C MET A 169 -2.92 10.40 22.87
N VAL A 170 -3.39 11.64 22.93
CA VAL A 170 -2.85 12.68 23.81
C VAL A 170 -3.00 12.29 25.27
N ARG A 171 -4.22 11.90 25.68
CA ARG A 171 -4.50 11.52 27.07
C ARG A 171 -3.61 10.35 27.52
N LEU A 172 -3.48 9.32 26.68
CA LEU A 172 -2.68 8.14 26.97
C LEU A 172 -1.18 8.44 26.95
N PHE A 173 -0.74 9.33 26.07
CA PHE A 173 0.65 9.75 26.00
C PHE A 173 1.06 10.54 27.24
N LEU A 174 0.23 11.51 27.67
CA LEU A 174 0.48 12.26 28.91
C LEU A 174 0.44 11.34 30.13
N GLN A 175 -0.53 10.43 30.22
CA GLN A 175 -0.55 9.41 31.27
C GLN A 175 0.74 8.58 31.29
N PHE A 176 1.23 8.16 30.12
CA PHE A 176 2.48 7.43 30.02
C PHE A 176 3.65 8.26 30.57
N LEU A 177 3.77 9.54 30.19
CA LEU A 177 4.83 10.41 30.70
C LEU A 177 4.76 10.56 32.23
N ASP A 178 3.56 10.76 32.79
CA ASP A 178 3.37 10.85 34.24
C ASP A 178 3.81 9.54 34.94
N GLU A 179 3.47 8.38 34.38
CA GLU A 179 3.86 7.07 34.91
C GLU A 179 5.37 6.82 34.82
N GLU A 180 6.03 7.25 33.74
CA GLU A 180 7.49 7.14 33.60
C GLU A 180 8.22 8.10 34.54
N HIS A 181 7.73 9.34 34.70
CA HIS A 181 8.30 10.35 35.59
C HIS A 181 8.27 9.91 37.07
N ASN A 182 7.15 9.32 37.49
CA ASN A 182 6.94 8.86 38.86
C ASN A 182 7.43 7.42 39.13
N SER A 183 8.11 6.79 38.16
CA SER A 183 8.62 5.42 38.30
C SER A 183 9.81 5.35 39.27
N ASP A 184 9.90 4.29 40.07
CA ASP A 184 11.08 4.01 40.90
C ASP A 184 12.30 3.58 40.06
N ASP A 185 12.06 3.05 38.86
CA ASP A 185 13.11 2.65 37.91
C ASP A 185 13.78 3.89 37.27
N PRO A 186 15.09 4.10 37.48
CA PRO A 186 15.81 5.26 36.93
C PRO A 186 15.87 5.26 35.40
N TYR A 187 15.82 4.10 34.73
CA TYR A 187 15.81 4.05 33.26
C TYR A 187 14.49 4.57 32.69
N ARG A 188 13.39 4.30 33.40
CA ARG A 188 12.05 4.81 33.05
C ARG A 188 11.97 6.31 33.26
N ARG A 189 12.45 6.83 34.39
CA ARG A 189 12.53 8.28 34.64
C ARG A 189 13.39 9.04 33.63
N ALA A 190 14.45 8.42 33.13
CA ALA A 190 15.31 9.04 32.12
C ALA A 190 14.55 9.40 30.84
N ILE A 191 13.49 8.66 30.48
CA ILE A 191 12.62 8.97 29.33
C ILE A 191 12.05 10.39 29.46
N THR A 192 11.53 10.75 30.64
CA THR A 192 10.94 12.08 30.89
C THR A 192 11.99 13.16 31.14
N SER A 193 13.15 12.82 31.72
CA SER A 193 14.25 13.78 31.87
C SER A 193 14.80 14.25 30.53
N HIS A 194 14.75 13.42 29.49
CA HIS A 194 15.13 13.81 28.13
C HIS A 194 14.10 14.71 27.43
N LEU A 195 12.90 14.84 27.99
CA LEU A 195 11.80 15.61 27.43
C LEU A 195 11.59 16.97 28.11
N ASP A 196 12.45 17.33 29.06
CA ASP A 196 12.29 18.56 29.86
C ASP A 196 10.90 18.64 30.54
N TYR A 197 10.39 17.48 30.96
CA TYR A 197 9.02 17.30 31.48
C TYR A 197 8.67 18.23 32.66
N ASP A 198 9.66 18.58 33.49
CA ASP A 198 9.49 19.47 34.65
C ASP A 198 9.60 20.97 34.31
N GLN A 199 9.94 21.32 33.07
CA GLN A 199 10.12 22.71 32.70
C GLN A 199 8.76 23.42 32.54
N PRO A 200 8.66 24.72 32.88
CA PRO A 200 7.41 25.48 32.74
C PRO A 200 6.90 25.60 31.31
N ASP A 201 7.77 25.40 30.32
CA ASP A 201 7.47 25.40 28.89
C ASP A 201 7.22 23.99 28.34
N PHE A 202 7.08 22.98 29.20
CA PHE A 202 6.70 21.65 28.77
C PHE A 202 5.33 21.69 28.07
N PRO A 203 5.17 21.04 26.91
CA PRO A 203 3.99 21.24 26.08
C PRO A 203 2.71 20.71 26.72
N ASP A 204 1.66 21.51 26.67
CA ASP A 204 0.37 21.15 27.24
C ASP A 204 -0.42 20.16 26.33
N ALA A 205 -1.56 19.67 26.82
CA ALA A 205 -2.41 18.74 26.06
C ALA A 205 -2.89 19.30 24.71
N SER A 206 -3.09 20.61 24.61
CA SER A 206 -3.52 21.29 23.38
C SER A 206 -2.38 21.32 22.36
N GLU A 207 -1.15 21.56 22.78
CA GLU A 207 0.04 21.49 21.93
C GLU A 207 0.30 20.06 21.45
N TRP A 208 0.27 19.08 22.34
CA TRP A 208 0.37 17.66 21.97
C TRP A 208 -0.72 17.26 20.98
N LYS A 209 -1.96 17.71 21.18
CA LYS A 209 -3.08 17.46 20.25
C LYS A 209 -2.78 18.02 18.86
N LYS A 210 -2.27 19.25 18.76
CA LYS A 210 -1.88 19.86 17.47
C LYS A 210 -0.81 19.01 16.77
N TRP A 211 0.21 18.55 17.50
CA TRP A 211 1.31 17.78 16.92
C TRP A 211 0.91 16.38 16.50
N PHE A 212 0.17 15.64 17.33
CA PHE A 212 -0.34 14.33 16.96
C PHE A 212 -1.30 14.44 15.76
N HIS A 213 -2.22 15.39 15.78
CA HIS A 213 -3.13 15.60 14.67
C HIS A 213 -2.39 15.93 13.36
N GLN A 214 -1.39 16.83 13.41
CA GLN A 214 -0.58 17.15 12.23
C GLN A 214 0.31 15.98 11.81
N GLY A 215 0.82 15.18 12.75
CA GLY A 215 1.57 13.96 12.47
C GLY A 215 0.73 12.93 11.71
N VAL A 216 -0.51 12.69 12.15
CA VAL A 216 -1.47 11.81 11.46
C VAL A 216 -1.78 12.34 10.06
N LYS A 217 -2.03 13.66 9.92
CA LYS A 217 -2.23 14.31 8.61
C LYS A 217 -1.04 14.11 7.68
N ASN A 218 0.17 14.38 8.18
CA ASN A 218 1.41 14.25 7.41
C ASN A 218 1.64 12.80 6.96
N MET A 219 1.32 11.84 7.82
CA MET A 219 1.42 10.42 7.51
C MET A 219 0.40 9.99 6.44
N GLY A 220 -0.86 10.38 6.60
CA GLY A 220 -1.91 10.08 5.63
C GLY A 220 -1.69 10.74 4.27
N ALA A 221 -1.19 11.99 4.24
CA ALA A 221 -0.92 12.73 3.00
C ALA A 221 0.09 12.04 2.06
N LEU A 222 0.96 11.17 2.55
CA LEU A 222 1.85 10.37 1.68
C LEU A 222 1.08 9.39 0.78
N TYR A 223 -0.09 8.97 1.22
CA TYR A 223 -0.89 7.91 0.60
C TYR A 223 -2.21 8.44 0.04
N SER A 224 -2.54 9.72 0.22
CA SER A 224 -3.78 10.31 -0.28
C SER A 224 -3.90 10.28 -1.81
N ALA A 225 -2.78 10.17 -2.52
CA ALA A 225 -2.75 10.03 -3.98
C ALA A 225 -3.07 8.60 -4.46
N GLU A 226 -2.98 7.58 -3.60
CA GLU A 226 -3.09 6.18 -4.02
C GLU A 226 -4.55 5.75 -4.29
N VAL A 227 -5.54 6.53 -3.84
CA VAL A 227 -6.99 6.24 -3.96
C VAL A 227 -7.27 4.75 -3.74
N GLU A 228 -6.86 4.25 -2.57
CA GLU A 228 -6.97 2.84 -2.21
C GLU A 228 -8.39 2.48 -1.77
N TRP A 229 -8.84 1.31 -2.18
CA TRP A 229 -10.07 0.68 -1.71
C TRP A 229 -9.76 -0.65 -1.02
N ALA A 230 -10.24 -0.80 0.21
CA ALA A 230 -10.12 -2.06 0.95
C ALA A 230 -11.21 -3.04 0.53
N VAL A 231 -10.83 -4.31 0.42
CA VAL A 231 -11.75 -5.43 0.17
C VAL A 231 -12.06 -6.10 1.52
N LYS A 232 -13.24 -5.84 2.08
CA LYS A 232 -13.56 -6.20 3.49
C LYS A 232 -13.67 -7.70 3.75
N SER A 233 -13.89 -8.50 2.72
CA SER A 233 -13.90 -9.97 2.80
C SER A 233 -12.48 -10.56 2.99
N GLY A 234 -11.42 -9.77 2.76
CA GLY A 234 -10.03 -10.26 2.68
C GLY A 234 -9.74 -11.08 1.41
N ALA A 235 -10.73 -11.22 0.53
CA ALA A 235 -10.62 -11.94 -0.72
C ALA A 235 -11.36 -11.20 -1.82
N LEU A 236 -10.62 -10.75 -2.85
CA LEU A 236 -11.16 -10.06 -4.01
C LEU A 236 -11.70 -11.07 -5.01
N LYS A 237 -12.95 -10.92 -5.39
CA LYS A 237 -13.55 -11.56 -6.55
C LYS A 237 -13.27 -10.72 -7.79
N VAL A 238 -12.50 -11.27 -8.72
CA VAL A 238 -12.14 -10.61 -9.97
C VAL A 238 -13.26 -10.84 -10.99
N PRO A 239 -13.91 -9.78 -11.51
CA PRO A 239 -14.93 -9.92 -12.55
C PRO A 239 -14.37 -10.58 -13.81
N GLU A 240 -15.13 -11.44 -14.48
CA GLU A 240 -14.75 -12.02 -15.78
C GLU A 240 -14.67 -10.96 -16.89
N SER A 241 -15.40 -9.86 -16.75
CA SER A 241 -15.34 -8.65 -17.60
C SER A 241 -14.01 -7.90 -17.53
N SER A 242 -13.07 -8.33 -16.68
CA SER A 242 -11.77 -7.67 -16.50
C SER A 242 -10.83 -7.86 -17.68
N ASP A 243 -9.96 -6.87 -17.88
CA ASP A 243 -8.82 -6.98 -18.80
C ASP A 243 -7.56 -7.37 -18.02
N ILE A 244 -6.90 -8.44 -18.45
CA ILE A 244 -5.59 -8.85 -17.96
C ILE A 244 -4.49 -8.33 -18.88
N TRP A 245 -3.50 -7.68 -18.31
CA TRP A 245 -2.35 -7.12 -19.03
C TRP A 245 -1.10 -7.84 -18.53
N VAL A 246 -0.54 -8.69 -19.39
CA VAL A 246 0.72 -9.38 -19.13
C VAL A 246 1.88 -8.53 -19.63
N ILE A 247 2.70 -8.07 -18.70
CA ILE A 247 3.88 -7.25 -18.96
C ILE A 247 5.08 -8.18 -18.94
N SER A 248 5.40 -8.74 -20.11
CA SER A 248 6.51 -9.68 -20.23
C SER A 248 7.79 -8.94 -20.66
N PRO A 249 8.90 -9.00 -19.89
CA PRO A 249 10.22 -8.58 -20.37
C PRO A 249 10.68 -9.42 -21.58
N GLU A 250 10.07 -10.59 -21.74
CA GLU A 250 10.31 -11.59 -22.78
C GLU A 250 9.37 -11.45 -23.99
N GLN A 251 8.64 -10.34 -24.16
CA GLN A 251 7.70 -10.16 -25.28
C GLN A 251 8.28 -10.59 -26.64
N LYS A 252 9.53 -10.22 -26.93
CA LYS A 252 10.20 -10.63 -28.18
C LYS A 252 10.28 -12.15 -28.33
N TYR A 253 10.47 -12.88 -27.24
CA TYR A 253 10.49 -14.35 -27.22
C TYR A 253 9.08 -14.92 -27.34
N MET A 254 8.09 -14.32 -26.66
CA MET A 254 6.67 -14.67 -26.80
C MET A 254 6.17 -14.49 -28.25
N ASP A 255 6.58 -13.41 -28.92
CA ASP A 255 6.20 -13.12 -30.31
C ASP A 255 6.81 -14.14 -31.30
N ALA A 256 8.03 -14.62 -31.02
CA ALA A 256 8.71 -15.64 -31.83
C ALA A 256 8.36 -17.08 -31.42
N TYR A 257 7.66 -17.29 -30.32
CA TYR A 257 7.30 -18.60 -29.81
C TYR A 257 6.53 -19.48 -30.82
N PRO A 258 5.55 -18.98 -31.60
CA PRO A 258 4.88 -19.78 -32.61
C PRO A 258 5.82 -20.28 -33.72
N HIS A 259 6.80 -19.44 -34.11
CA HIS A 259 7.82 -19.84 -35.08
C HIS A 259 8.71 -20.92 -34.48
N TRP A 260 9.19 -20.71 -33.25
CA TRP A 260 10.03 -21.68 -32.55
C TRP A 260 9.34 -23.04 -32.36
N LYS A 261 8.08 -23.10 -31.90
CA LYS A 261 7.35 -24.37 -31.77
C LYS A 261 7.25 -25.12 -33.09
N LYS A 262 7.28 -24.41 -34.22
CA LYS A 262 7.23 -24.99 -35.56
C LYS A 262 8.59 -25.42 -36.08
N THR A 263 9.65 -24.66 -35.83
CA THR A 263 10.96 -24.83 -36.48
C THR A 263 12.07 -25.33 -35.56
N GLY A 264 11.91 -25.20 -34.24
CA GLY A 264 12.97 -25.38 -33.26
C GLY A 264 13.98 -24.23 -33.20
N GLU A 265 13.80 -23.17 -34.01
CA GLU A 265 14.74 -22.07 -34.16
C GLU A 265 14.12 -20.73 -33.76
N PHE A 266 14.92 -19.77 -33.27
CA PHE A 266 14.48 -18.40 -33.01
C PHE A 266 14.94 -17.43 -34.11
N PRO A 267 14.05 -16.57 -34.64
CA PRO A 267 14.33 -15.78 -35.85
C PRO A 267 15.32 -14.62 -35.65
N PHE A 268 15.66 -14.24 -34.41
CA PHE A 268 16.51 -13.08 -34.12
C PHE A 268 17.72 -13.38 -33.23
N LEU A 269 17.91 -14.63 -32.80
CA LEU A 269 19.09 -15.05 -32.06
C LEU A 269 20.14 -15.55 -33.04
N GLY A 270 20.91 -14.63 -33.61
CA GLY A 270 22.25 -14.98 -34.06
C GLY A 270 23.00 -15.62 -32.88
N LYS A 271 23.86 -16.62 -33.16
CA LYS A 271 24.63 -17.49 -32.22
C LYS A 271 25.51 -16.79 -31.16
N ARG A 272 25.14 -15.63 -30.63
CA ARG A 272 25.91 -14.89 -29.61
C ARG A 272 25.30 -15.09 -28.23
N GLY A 273 25.86 -16.06 -27.51
CA GLY A 273 26.34 -15.83 -26.15
C GLY A 273 25.37 -15.96 -24.97
N TYR A 274 24.22 -16.63 -25.11
CA TYR A 274 23.53 -17.14 -23.92
C TYR A 274 24.10 -18.53 -23.58
N ALA A 275 24.52 -18.71 -22.32
CA ALA A 275 24.89 -20.04 -21.82
C ALA A 275 23.66 -20.97 -21.96
N PHE A 276 23.87 -22.18 -22.49
CA PHE A 276 22.79 -23.14 -22.78
C PHE A 276 21.80 -23.36 -21.62
N ASP A 277 22.29 -23.29 -20.38
CA ASP A 277 21.49 -23.49 -19.17
C ASP A 277 20.46 -22.36 -18.99
N THR A 278 20.86 -21.10 -19.21
CA THR A 278 19.94 -19.95 -19.15
C THR A 278 18.88 -19.98 -20.26
N TRP A 279 19.19 -20.60 -21.40
CA TRP A 279 18.26 -20.69 -22.52
C TRP A 279 17.12 -21.67 -22.26
N THR A 280 17.44 -22.83 -21.68
CA THR A 280 16.42 -23.83 -21.31
C THR A 280 15.42 -23.25 -20.31
N ASP A 281 15.90 -22.46 -19.35
CA ASP A 281 15.05 -21.85 -18.33
C ASP A 281 14.18 -20.72 -18.89
N VAL A 282 14.72 -19.90 -19.80
CA VAL A 282 13.93 -18.91 -20.56
C VAL A 282 12.83 -19.63 -21.36
N MET A 283 13.13 -20.72 -22.04
CA MET A 283 12.11 -21.44 -22.82
C MET A 283 11.02 -22.05 -21.94
N LYS A 284 11.37 -22.62 -20.78
CA LYS A 284 10.39 -23.07 -19.78
C LYS A 284 9.55 -21.92 -19.24
N SER A 285 10.13 -20.73 -19.08
CA SER A 285 9.39 -19.52 -18.69
C SER A 285 8.37 -19.14 -19.77
N VAL A 286 8.81 -19.05 -21.03
CA VAL A 286 7.95 -18.70 -22.17
C VAL A 286 6.83 -19.73 -22.37
N ASP A 287 7.12 -21.04 -22.28
CA ASP A 287 6.12 -22.11 -22.35
C ASP A 287 5.04 -21.92 -21.26
N ARG A 288 5.46 -21.70 -20.01
CA ARG A 288 4.55 -21.45 -18.87
C ARG A 288 3.69 -20.22 -19.10
N TRP A 289 4.29 -19.10 -19.47
CA TRP A 289 3.54 -17.87 -19.78
C TRP A 289 2.52 -18.06 -20.90
N HIS A 290 2.88 -18.80 -21.96
CA HIS A 290 1.97 -19.07 -23.05
C HIS A 290 0.77 -19.92 -22.61
N GLU A 291 1.01 -20.93 -21.77
CA GLU A 291 -0.04 -21.74 -21.16
C GLU A 291 -0.97 -20.90 -20.27
N ALA A 292 -0.42 -20.13 -19.32
CA ALA A 292 -1.19 -19.23 -18.47
C ALA A 292 -2.05 -18.25 -19.27
N ILE A 293 -1.47 -17.61 -20.29
CA ILE A 293 -2.20 -16.66 -21.13
C ILE A 293 -3.38 -17.33 -21.82
N ASN A 294 -3.22 -18.56 -22.32
CA ASN A 294 -4.31 -19.29 -22.95
C ASN A 294 -5.40 -19.68 -21.95
N GLN A 295 -5.03 -20.11 -20.74
CA GLN A 295 -6.00 -20.37 -19.68
C GLN A 295 -6.75 -19.09 -19.28
N LEU A 296 -6.05 -17.97 -19.06
CA LEU A 296 -6.66 -16.70 -18.71
C LEU A 296 -7.62 -16.19 -19.80
N ARG A 297 -7.32 -16.45 -21.08
CA ARG A 297 -8.19 -16.11 -22.22
C ARG A 297 -9.50 -16.88 -22.26
N THR A 298 -9.60 -18.05 -21.63
CA THR A 298 -10.89 -18.77 -21.54
C THR A 298 -11.81 -18.18 -20.49
N LYS A 299 -11.28 -17.36 -19.57
CA LYS A 299 -12.00 -16.82 -18.44
C LYS A 299 -12.28 -15.32 -18.52
N TYR A 300 -11.29 -14.53 -18.94
CA TYR A 300 -11.37 -13.06 -18.87
C TYR A 300 -11.67 -12.44 -20.23
N ALA A 301 -12.40 -11.31 -20.21
CA ALA A 301 -12.88 -10.61 -21.40
C ALA A 301 -11.75 -10.24 -22.37
N SER A 302 -10.59 -9.84 -21.86
CA SER A 302 -9.40 -9.71 -22.71
C SER A 302 -8.10 -10.01 -21.96
N VAL A 303 -7.14 -10.61 -22.67
CA VAL A 303 -5.76 -10.79 -22.20
C VAL A 303 -4.82 -10.17 -23.21
N LYS A 304 -4.16 -9.08 -22.80
CA LYS A 304 -3.24 -8.27 -23.62
C LYS A 304 -1.82 -8.54 -23.18
N ILE A 305 -0.93 -8.79 -24.13
CA ILE A 305 0.51 -8.87 -23.85
C ILE A 305 1.13 -7.52 -24.22
N VAL A 306 1.82 -6.89 -23.28
CA VAL A 306 2.36 -5.53 -23.41
C VAL A 306 3.86 -5.56 -23.18
N SER A 307 4.62 -5.04 -24.14
CA SER A 307 6.06 -4.89 -23.94
C SER A 307 6.37 -3.69 -23.04
N VAL A 308 7.30 -3.88 -22.10
CA VAL A 308 7.79 -2.81 -21.21
C VAL A 308 8.26 -1.59 -22.01
N ARG A 309 9.00 -1.81 -23.11
CA ARG A 309 9.47 -0.73 -24.00
C ARG A 309 8.32 0.06 -24.62
N ARG A 310 7.21 -0.60 -24.98
CA ARG A 310 6.03 0.07 -25.53
C ARG A 310 5.35 0.90 -24.44
N ALA A 311 5.25 0.37 -23.23
CA ALA A 311 4.74 1.10 -22.07
C ALA A 311 5.60 2.35 -21.77
N GLU A 312 6.93 2.22 -21.74
CA GLU A 312 7.86 3.33 -21.57
C GLU A 312 7.74 4.39 -22.68
N LYS A 313 7.58 3.98 -23.94
CA LYS A 313 7.41 4.92 -25.05
C LYS A 313 6.10 5.71 -24.93
N GLU A 314 5.03 5.07 -24.48
CA GLU A 314 3.77 5.76 -24.17
C GLU A 314 3.92 6.68 -22.94
N LYS A 315 4.75 6.34 -21.94
CA LYS A 315 5.15 7.23 -20.84
C LYS A 315 5.71 8.55 -21.38
N THR A 316 6.76 8.48 -22.20
CA THR A 316 7.44 9.68 -22.71
C THR A 316 6.48 10.59 -23.47
N LYS A 317 5.56 10.01 -24.26
CA LYS A 317 4.53 10.78 -24.97
C LYS A 317 3.55 11.44 -24.01
N LEU A 318 3.12 10.75 -22.96
CA LEU A 318 2.18 11.27 -21.98
C LEU A 318 2.79 12.41 -21.17
N PHE A 319 4.03 12.27 -20.71
CA PHE A 319 4.75 13.35 -20.02
C PHE A 319 4.90 14.56 -20.92
N ALA A 320 5.35 14.36 -22.16
CA ALA A 320 5.45 15.46 -23.13
C ALA A 320 4.09 16.12 -23.38
N ARG A 321 2.98 15.38 -23.37
CA ARG A 321 1.62 15.93 -23.49
C ARG A 321 1.20 16.71 -22.26
N ARG A 322 1.40 16.17 -21.05
CA ARG A 322 1.08 16.85 -19.77
C ARG A 322 1.90 18.12 -19.61
N GLU A 323 3.18 18.09 -19.97
CA GLU A 323 4.07 19.24 -19.93
C GLU A 323 3.65 20.32 -20.93
N ARG A 324 3.29 19.94 -22.16
CA ARG A 324 2.69 20.88 -23.13
C ARG A 324 1.37 21.47 -22.64
N GLN A 325 0.50 20.66 -22.02
CA GLN A 325 -0.76 21.13 -21.46
C GLN A 325 -0.54 22.11 -20.31
N ARG A 326 0.47 21.88 -19.46
CA ARG A 326 0.86 22.79 -18.40
C ARG A 326 1.41 24.10 -18.95
N GLN A 327 2.29 24.04 -19.95
CA GLN A 327 2.85 25.22 -20.63
C GLN A 327 1.82 26.01 -21.44
N ALA A 328 0.71 25.39 -21.85
CA ALA A 328 -0.37 26.04 -22.59
C ALA A 328 -1.48 26.60 -21.68
N GLY A 329 -1.44 26.29 -20.38
CA GLY A 329 -2.39 26.77 -19.36
C GLY A 329 -1.84 27.86 -18.45
N ASP A 330 -0.58 28.28 -18.65
CA ASP A 330 0.07 29.46 -18.06
C ASP A 330 0.10 30.60 -19.09
#